data_AF-A0A920P164-F1
#
_entry.id   AF-A0A920P164-F1
#
_cell.length_a   1.000
_cell.length_b   1.000
_cell.length_c   1.000
_cell.angle_alpha   90.00
_cell.angle_beta   90.00
_cell.angle_gamma   90.00
#
_symmetry.space_group_name_H-M   'P 1'
#
loop_
_entity.id
_entity.type
_entity.pdbx_description
1 polymer ?
#
loop_
_entity_poly.entity_id
_entity_poly.type
_entity_poly.pdbx_seq_one_letter_code
_entity_poly.pdbx_strand_id
1 'polypeptide(L)' 'MDLIFTDLNTANTKIDLTKLTNKPTCVIIGPEGDFSEQEREEILKFNGVQSVKINENILRSETAVISALSIINYAIN' A
#
# COMPACT_ATOMS: atom_id res chain seq x y z
N MET A 1 0.46 -13.81 4.23
CA MET A 1 0.96 -12.77 3.34
C MET A 1 0.74 -11.46 4.07
N ASP A 2 1.70 -10.56 4.01
CA ASP A 2 1.55 -9.22 4.59
C ASP A 2 1.20 -8.28 3.44
N LEU A 3 0.12 -7.52 3.59
CA LEU A 3 -0.46 -6.74 2.49
C LEU A 3 -0.21 -5.25 2.74
N ILE A 4 0.52 -4.61 1.84
CA ILE A 4 0.70 -3.17 1.81
C ILE A 4 -0.28 -2.60 0.81
N PHE A 5 -1.24 -1.83 1.29
CA PHE A 5 -2.25 -1.18 0.47
C PHE A 5 -1.92 0.30 0.34
N THR A 6 -1.69 0.77 -0.90
CA THR A 6 -1.46 2.20 -1.17
C THR A 6 -2.80 2.95 -1.18
N ASP A 7 -3.24 3.39 0.00
CA ASP A 7 -4.55 4.02 0.20
C ASP A 7 -4.43 5.55 0.11
N LEU A 8 -5.14 6.19 -0.81
CA LEU A 8 -5.18 7.66 -0.91
C LEU A 8 -5.88 8.31 0.30
N ASN A 9 -6.76 7.57 0.97
CA ASN A 9 -7.60 8.06 2.05
C ASN A 9 -7.00 7.80 3.45
N THR A 10 -5.86 7.12 3.56
CA THR A 10 -5.18 6.95 4.85
C THR A 10 -4.33 8.17 5.21
N ALA A 11 -4.22 8.43 6.51
CA ALA A 11 -3.27 9.42 7.05
C ALA A 11 -1.90 8.80 7.37
N ASN A 12 -1.78 7.47 7.32
CA ASN A 12 -0.53 6.79 7.61
C ASN A 12 0.46 6.94 6.45
N THR A 13 1.57 7.65 6.65
CA THR A 13 2.59 7.87 5.62
C THR A 13 3.84 6.98 5.79
N LYS A 14 3.82 6.06 6.76
CA LYS A 14 4.97 5.21 7.09
C LYS A 14 4.60 3.74 7.00
N ILE A 15 5.54 2.95 6.48
CA ILE A 15 5.48 1.50 6.50
C ILE A 15 6.02 1.04 7.86
N ASP A 16 5.17 0.39 8.64
CA ASP A 16 5.56 -0.25 9.90
C ASP A 16 6.19 -1.61 9.59
N LEU A 17 7.52 -1.65 9.69
CA LEU A 17 8.31 -2.87 9.48
C LEU A 17 8.03 -3.94 10.52
N THR A 18 7.51 -3.57 11.71
CA THR A 18 7.16 -4.55 12.76
C THR A 18 5.93 -5.39 12.39
N LYS A 19 5.11 -4.90 11.46
CA LYS A 19 3.96 -5.63 10.90
C LYS A 19 4.35 -6.54 9.74
N LEU A 20 5.56 -6.40 9.21
CA LEU A 20 6.10 -7.32 8.21
C LEU A 20 6.66 -8.55 8.93
N THR A 21 6.20 -9.71 8.51
CA THR A 21 6.59 -11.02 9.04
C THR A 21 7.45 -11.77 8.02
N ASN A 22 7.88 -13.00 8.32
CA ASN A 22 8.56 -13.86 7.34
C ASN A 22 7.64 -14.38 6.21
N LYS A 23 6.42 -13.84 6.08
CA LYS A 23 5.47 -14.19 5.02
C LYS A 23 5.76 -13.36 3.76
N PRO A 24 5.35 -13.82 2.57
CA PRO A 24 5.43 -13.01 1.36
C PRO A 24 4.73 -11.66 1.56
N THR A 25 5.39 -10.59 1.14
CA THR A 25 4.82 -9.23 1.13
C THR A 25 4.18 -8.95 -0.22
N CYS A 26 2.97 -8.42 -0.22
CA CYS A 26 2.24 -7.97 -1.39
C CYS A 26 2.06 -6.46 -1.35
N VAL A 27 2.13 -5.81 -2.51
CA VAL A 27 1.75 -4.41 -2.65
C VAL A 27 0.54 -4.36 -3.56
N ILE A 28 -0.55 -3.77 -3.09
CA ILE A 28 -1.75 -3.55 -3.88
C ILE A 28 -1.91 -2.06 -4.15
N ILE A 29 -2.09 -1.75 -5.45
CA ILE A 29 -2.16 -0.40 -6.00
C ILE A 29 -3.42 -0.34 -6.85
N GLY A 30 -4.19 0.74 -6.68
CA GLY A 30 -5.42 0.95 -7.42
C GLY A 30 -5.18 1.16 -8.92
N PRO A 31 -6.18 0.82 -9.76
CA PRO A 31 -6.19 1.22 -11.17
C PRO A 31 -6.30 2.75 -11.30
N GLU A 32 -6.39 3.27 -12.53
CA GLU A 32 -6.46 4.73 -12.78
C GLU A 32 -7.67 5.39 -12.09
N GLY A 33 -8.78 4.65 -11.93
CA GLY A 33 -9.96 5.09 -11.19
C GLY A 33 -9.94 4.77 -9.68
N ASP A 34 -8.83 4.22 -9.18
CA ASP A 34 -8.67 3.65 -7.84
C ASP A 34 -9.72 2.56 -7.50
N PHE A 35 -9.66 2.03 -6.28
CA PHE A 35 -10.69 1.15 -5.73
C PHE A 35 -11.94 1.93 -5.35
N SER A 36 -13.11 1.34 -5.58
CA SER A 36 -14.35 1.84 -4.98
C SER A 36 -14.29 1.76 -3.45
N GLU A 37 -15.11 2.54 -2.75
CA GLU A 37 -15.18 2.48 -1.28
C GLU A 37 -15.51 1.07 -0.77
N GLN A 38 -16.35 0.32 -1.50
CA GLN A 38 -16.71 -1.06 -1.17
C GLN A 38 -15.49 -2.00 -1.29
N GLU A 39 -14.73 -1.91 -2.39
CA GLU A 39 -13.51 -2.70 -2.57
C GLU A 39 -12.43 -2.32 -1.55
N ARG A 40 -12.30 -1.02 -1.25
CA ARG A 40 -11.40 -0.50 -0.22
C ARG A 40 -11.74 -1.07 1.15
N GLU A 41 -13.01 -1.09 1.54
CA GLU A 41 -13.45 -1.72 2.80
C GLU A 41 -13.11 -3.21 2.85
N GLU A 42 -13.29 -3.95 1.75
CA GLU A 42 -12.91 -5.36 1.68
C GLU A 42 -11.39 -5.56 1.80
N ILE A 43 -10.58 -4.73 1.14
CA ILE A 43 -9.11 -4.75 1.27
C ILE A 43 -8.70 -4.48 2.72
N LEU A 44 -9.34 -3.51 3.39
CA LEU A 44 -9.04 -3.15 4.78
C LEU A 44 -9.44 -4.23 5.80
N LYS A 45 -10.37 -5.13 5.45
CA LYS A 45 -10.72 -6.30 6.28
C LYS A 45 -9.67 -7.41 6.21
N PHE A 46 -8.74 -7.38 5.25
CA PHE A 46 -7.73 -8.40 5.11
C PHE A 46 -6.78 -8.44 6.32
N ASN A 47 -6.63 -9.62 6.93
CA ASN A 47 -5.77 -9.76 8.10
C ASN A 47 -4.30 -9.58 7.73
N GLY A 48 -3.64 -8.58 8.33
CA GLY A 48 -2.26 -8.22 8.00
C GLY A 48 -2.15 -7.16 6.90
N VAL A 49 -3.25 -6.45 6.61
CA VAL A 49 -3.20 -5.24 5.79
C VAL A 49 -2.61 -4.06 6.55
N GLN A 50 -1.78 -3.30 5.84
CA GLN A 50 -1.27 -2.02 6.25
C GLN A 50 -1.60 -1.02 5.14
N SER A 51 -2.49 -0.08 5.45
CA SER A 51 -2.74 1.05 4.55
C SER A 51 -1.63 2.09 4.73
N VAL A 52 -1.09 2.56 3.61
CA VAL A 52 -0.05 3.59 3.57
C VAL A 52 -0.29 4.56 2.42
N LYS A 53 -0.10 5.85 2.70
CA LYS A 53 -0.05 6.92 1.72
C LYS A 53 1.41 7.14 1.34
N ILE A 54 1.73 6.86 0.07
CA ILE A 54 3.11 6.89 -0.44
C ILE A 54 3.53 8.28 -0.95
N ASN A 55 2.58 9.19 -1.17
CA ASN A 55 2.82 10.56 -1.61
C ASN A 55 1.64 11.46 -1.23
N GLU A 56 1.89 12.76 -1.07
CA GLU A 56 0.83 13.77 -0.89
C GLU A 56 0.11 14.08 -2.22
N ASN A 57 0.81 13.95 -3.34
CA ASN A 57 0.22 14.12 -4.67
C ASN A 57 -0.36 12.80 -5.17
N ILE A 58 -1.48 12.87 -5.88
CA ILE A 58 -2.03 11.71 -6.61
C ILE A 58 -1.06 11.36 -7.74
N LEU A 59 -0.55 10.13 -7.71
CA LEU A 59 0.33 9.59 -8.74
C LEU A 59 -0.50 8.81 -9.76
N ARG A 60 -0.04 8.80 -11.02
CA ARG A 60 -0.53 7.83 -12.01
C ARG A 60 -0.18 6.40 -11.56
N SER A 61 -0.98 5.41 -11.95
CA SER A 61 -0.84 4.03 -11.49
C SER A 61 0.58 3.46 -11.72
N GLU A 62 1.21 3.71 -12.86
CA GLU A 62 2.56 3.23 -13.16
C GLU A 62 3.61 3.89 -12.26
N THR A 63 3.48 5.19 -12.01
CA THR A 63 4.37 5.93 -11.12
C THR A 63 4.19 5.48 -9.67
N ALA A 64 2.96 5.20 -9.26
CA ALA A 64 2.65 4.67 -7.93
C ALA A 64 3.34 3.31 -7.72
N VAL A 65 3.32 2.42 -8.72
CA VAL A 65 4.01 1.13 -8.68
C VAL A 65 5.51 1.28 -8.45
N ILE A 66 6.20 2.06 -9.29
CA ILE A 66 7.64 2.25 -9.15
C ILE A 66 8.00 2.94 -7.83
N SER A 67 7.19 3.90 -7.38
CA SER A 67 7.41 4.62 -6.12
C SER A 67 7.24 3.69 -4.92
N ALA A 68 6.16 2.91 -4.86
CA ALA A 68 5.89 1.98 -3.76
C ALA A 68 6.99 0.92 -3.66
N LEU A 69 7.39 0.33 -4.79
CA LEU A 69 8.50 -0.64 -4.82
C LEU A 69 9.81 -0.02 -4.33
N SER A 70 10.12 1.21 -4.74
CA SER A 70 11.33 1.92 -4.30
C SER A 70 11.32 2.18 -2.80
N ILE A 71 10.20 2.64 -2.24
CA ILE A 71 10.03 2.89 -0.80
C ILE A 71 10.18 1.59 0.00
N ILE A 72 9.51 0.53 -0.42
CA ILE A 72 9.56 -0.77 0.26
C ILE A 72 10.96 -1.36 0.19
N ASN A 73 11.60 -1.31 -0.98
CA ASN A 73 12.95 -1.79 -1.15
C ASN A 73 13.93 -1.04 -0.23
N TYR A 74 13.82 0.28 -0.15
CA TYR A 74 14.62 1.11 0.76
C TYR A 74 14.35 0.83 2.24
N ALA A 75 13.12 0.46 2.59
CA ALA A 75 12.75 0.18 3.97
C ALA A 75 13.19 -1.21 4.45
N ILE A 76 13.32 -2.18 3.53
CA ILE A 76 13.66 -3.58 3.84
C ILE A 76 15.15 -3.89 3.59
N ASN A 77 15.79 -3.23 2.63
CA ASN A 77 17.19 -3.44 2.23
C ASN A 77 18.05 -2.20 2.48
#